data_AF-A0A167JDK9-F1
#
_entry.id   AF-A0A167JDK9-F1
#
_cell.length_a   1.000
_cell.length_b   1.000
_cell.length_c   1.000
_cell.angle_alpha   90.00
_cell.angle_beta   90.00
_cell.angle_gamma   90.00
#
_symmetry.space_group_name_H-M   'P 1'
#
loop_
_entity.id
_entity.type
_entity.pdbx_description
1 polymer ?
#
loop_
_entity_poly.entity_id
_entity_poly.type
_entity_poly.pdbx_seq_one_letter_code
_entity_poly.pdbx_strand_id
1 'polypeptide(L)'
;MTRLLYTTLAASMTLALAACGGSSGGSNTVQATNQTQQTNTEGTAQVNKTEAQTITLRAESEECWRYQPMQVDIVFHDESGASLGSAQTDFNGNFSGELPVGTKHLSVIGEVSDSVDGEYKYIRTELDIEHRENLGTYYFRTSKQCSCEMYKVDDSDLTLTQNGYFLLSNSTLPSNGNIAVCDGSETLYLAAISREHNDAKAAVISLPDSPQTVKISDADFIHHGVTVDKQISHTAQVIGTFGTASDASALVFNQRQTTDETMPLYVFPDAVEHSYYHQIEFKQTTTDVARFKVWTSARSKVNTEHEFGENEIPLLSGSLNDEILGVSGRENATYDFSTINEDLTRVEFKYSYLVSDNAETRYDWQINGGIKGTIPQLSFGDVFKIPEEDTKLEELGAYLYGYLGNETDTETYARLLDVIAKGESRHRAEFDNFIYTRALVEFD
;
A
#
# COMPACT_ATOMS: atom_id res chain seq x y z
N MET A 1 -43.47 -3.60 7.39
CA MET A 1 -43.85 -4.13 6.06
C MET A 1 -42.59 -4.70 5.43
N THR A 2 -42.69 -5.95 4.97
CA THR A 2 -41.72 -6.72 4.16
C THR A 2 -40.26 -6.81 4.65
N ARG A 3 -39.99 -7.89 5.39
CA ARG A 3 -38.66 -8.48 5.62
C ARG A 3 -38.25 -9.29 4.38
N LEU A 4 -36.99 -9.20 3.97
CA LEU A 4 -36.38 -10.18 3.06
C LEU A 4 -35.22 -10.84 3.80
N LEU A 5 -35.39 -12.13 4.10
CA LEU A 5 -34.35 -13.04 4.52
C LEU A 5 -33.50 -13.40 3.29
N TYR A 6 -32.17 -13.36 3.42
CA TYR A 6 -31.28 -14.06 2.50
C TYR A 6 -30.51 -15.11 3.30
N THR A 7 -31.05 -16.33 3.30
CA THR A 7 -30.31 -17.55 3.63
C THR A 7 -30.39 -18.54 2.46
N THR A 8 -29.19 -18.96 2.04
CA THR A 8 -28.79 -20.22 1.40
C THR A 8 -29.54 -20.73 0.16
N LEU A 9 -28.80 -20.87 -0.94
CA LEU A 9 -29.01 -21.99 -1.88
C LEU A 9 -27.67 -22.50 -2.42
N ALA A 10 -27.11 -23.51 -1.74
CA ALA A 10 -26.14 -24.43 -2.31
C ALA A 10 -26.92 -25.57 -2.99
N ALA A 11 -26.65 -25.83 -4.27
CA ALA A 11 -27.12 -27.03 -4.97
C ALA A 11 -26.10 -27.46 -6.05
N SER A 12 -25.22 -28.37 -5.64
CA SER A 12 -24.75 -29.56 -6.36
C SER A 12 -24.76 -29.61 -7.91
N MET A 13 -23.59 -29.90 -8.49
CA MET A 13 -23.48 -30.87 -9.58
C MET A 13 -22.38 -31.89 -9.29
N THR A 14 -22.79 -33.09 -8.91
CA THR A 14 -22.00 -34.32 -8.97
C THR A 14 -22.18 -34.94 -10.36
N LEU A 15 -21.08 -35.18 -11.07
CA LEU A 15 -21.02 -36.15 -12.16
C LEU A 15 -19.90 -37.14 -11.87
N ALA A 16 -20.31 -38.39 -11.75
CA ALA A 16 -19.48 -39.55 -11.49
C ALA A 16 -18.60 -39.92 -12.70
N LEU A 17 -17.38 -40.39 -12.42
CA LEU A 17 -16.77 -41.45 -13.23
C LEU A 17 -16.46 -42.65 -12.34
N ALA A 18 -17.05 -43.77 -12.71
CA ALA A 18 -16.81 -45.09 -12.17
C ALA A 18 -15.66 -45.77 -12.92
N ALA A 19 -14.74 -46.39 -12.18
CA ALA A 19 -14.02 -47.62 -12.53
C ALA A 19 -13.36 -48.12 -11.23
N CYS A 20 -13.87 -49.13 -10.54
CA CYS A 20 -13.79 -50.58 -10.80
C CYS A 20 -12.38 -51.18 -10.55
N GLY A 21 -12.32 -52.13 -9.60
CA GLY A 21 -11.17 -52.99 -9.26
C GLY A 21 -10.75 -52.78 -7.81
N GLY A 22 -11.03 -53.63 -6.82
CA GLY A 22 -11.20 -55.09 -6.81
C GLY A 22 -10.29 -55.62 -5.68
N SER A 23 -10.84 -55.78 -4.46
CA SER A 23 -11.05 -57.08 -3.78
C SER A 23 -9.80 -57.86 -3.36
N SER A 24 -9.57 -57.96 -2.05
CA SER A 24 -9.61 -59.25 -1.33
C SER A 24 -9.49 -59.04 0.18
N GLY A 25 -10.48 -59.56 0.93
CA GLY A 25 -10.47 -59.61 2.39
C GLY A 25 -9.58 -60.72 2.95
N GLY A 26 -9.24 -60.58 4.23
CA GLY A 26 -8.54 -61.60 5.00
C GLY A 26 -8.30 -61.13 6.43
N SER A 27 -9.32 -61.23 7.27
CA SER A 27 -9.15 -61.24 8.72
C SER A 27 -8.61 -62.62 9.15
N ASN A 28 -7.47 -62.65 9.85
CA ASN A 28 -7.27 -63.60 10.93
C ASN A 28 -6.14 -63.17 11.88
N THR A 29 -6.43 -63.44 13.14
CA THR A 29 -5.73 -63.14 14.39
C THR A 29 -4.44 -63.95 14.61
N VAL A 30 -3.45 -63.25 15.19
CA VAL A 30 -2.46 -63.66 16.22
C VAL A 30 -1.76 -65.01 16.06
N GLN A 31 -0.45 -64.95 15.81
CA GLN A 31 0.51 -65.81 16.50
C GLN A 31 1.89 -65.14 16.59
N ALA A 32 2.36 -64.97 17.82
CA ALA A 32 3.73 -64.57 18.13
C ALA A 32 4.69 -65.73 17.89
N THR A 33 5.81 -65.48 17.21
CA THR A 33 7.08 -66.19 17.42
C THR A 33 8.24 -65.30 16.97
N ASN A 34 9.28 -65.27 17.81
CA ASN A 34 10.50 -64.48 17.66
C ASN A 34 11.52 -65.12 16.69
N GLN A 35 12.49 -64.29 16.25
CA GLN A 35 13.79 -64.57 15.59
C GLN A 35 13.69 -64.76 14.06
N THR A 36 14.48 -64.13 13.18
CA THR A 36 15.84 -63.53 13.26
C THR A 36 16.13 -62.69 12.00
N GLN A 37 16.85 -61.56 12.18
CA GLN A 37 17.84 -60.91 11.28
C GLN A 37 17.62 -60.69 9.76
N GLN A 38 17.57 -59.39 9.39
CA GLN A 38 18.38 -58.69 8.34
C GLN A 38 18.28 -59.18 6.88
N THR A 39 17.88 -58.39 5.88
CA THR A 39 18.48 -57.10 5.45
C THR A 39 17.60 -56.37 4.42
N ASN A 40 17.39 -55.07 4.68
CA ASN A 40 17.34 -53.90 3.80
C ASN A 40 16.99 -54.06 2.30
N THR A 41 15.87 -53.45 1.89
CA THR A 41 15.87 -52.37 0.88
C THR A 41 14.66 -51.47 1.16
N GLU A 42 14.79 -50.59 2.15
CA GLU A 42 13.82 -49.51 2.36
C GLU A 42 14.05 -48.46 1.28
N GLY A 43 13.04 -48.29 0.41
CA GLY A 43 12.90 -47.09 -0.37
C GLY A 43 12.71 -45.93 0.59
N THR A 44 13.73 -45.09 0.73
CA THR A 44 13.60 -43.78 1.35
C THR A 44 12.62 -42.98 0.50
N ALA A 45 11.34 -43.02 0.88
CA ALA A 45 10.44 -41.93 0.60
C ALA A 45 11.10 -40.70 1.20
N GLN A 46 11.61 -39.84 0.31
CA GLN A 46 12.12 -38.54 0.66
C GLN A 46 10.93 -37.75 1.18
N VAL A 47 10.68 -37.85 2.48
CA VAL A 47 9.82 -36.93 3.21
C VAL A 47 10.55 -35.60 3.09
N ASN A 48 10.10 -34.76 2.16
CA ASN A 48 10.48 -33.36 2.11
C ASN A 48 10.14 -32.78 3.48
N LYS A 49 11.17 -32.65 4.31
CA LYS A 49 11.06 -31.97 5.59
C LYS A 49 10.82 -30.51 5.23
N THR A 50 9.58 -30.05 5.32
CA THR A 50 9.22 -28.65 5.14
C THR A 50 10.09 -27.86 6.12
N GLU A 51 11.07 -27.13 5.59
CA GLU A 51 11.91 -26.27 6.42
C GLU A 51 11.03 -25.20 7.05
N ALA A 52 11.24 -24.92 8.34
CA ALA A 52 10.50 -23.88 9.03
C ALA A 52 10.94 -22.52 8.47
N GLN A 53 10.01 -21.78 7.85
CA GLN A 53 10.25 -20.42 7.39
C GLN A 53 10.39 -19.50 8.61
N THR A 54 11.41 -18.64 8.61
CA THR A 54 11.54 -17.55 9.59
C THR A 54 11.08 -16.26 8.95
N ILE A 55 10.36 -15.42 9.71
CA ILE A 55 9.92 -14.12 9.22
C ILE A 55 10.20 -13.03 10.25
N THR A 56 10.49 -11.82 9.75
CA THR A 56 10.58 -10.62 10.57
C THR A 56 9.49 -9.63 10.23
N LEU A 57 9.00 -8.92 11.25
CA LEU A 57 8.15 -7.74 11.07
C LEU A 57 8.34 -6.77 12.23
N ARG A 58 7.92 -5.53 12.02
CA ARG A 58 7.87 -4.50 13.06
C ARG A 58 6.48 -3.87 13.09
N ALA A 59 6.03 -3.47 14.27
CA ALA A 59 4.81 -2.72 14.46
C ALA A 59 5.10 -1.41 15.17
N GLU A 60 4.52 -0.33 14.65
CA GLU A 60 4.68 1.01 15.19
C GLU A 60 3.33 1.71 15.27
N SER A 61 3.12 2.47 16.34
CA SER A 61 2.11 3.50 16.33
C SER A 61 2.61 4.70 15.51
N GLU A 62 1.72 5.27 14.73
CA GLU A 62 1.98 6.47 13.94
C GLU A 62 1.15 7.63 14.52
N GLU A 63 1.85 8.65 15.02
CA GLU A 63 1.28 9.92 15.46
C GLU A 63 2.07 11.04 14.77
N CYS A 64 1.47 11.68 13.77
CA CYS A 64 2.03 12.88 13.13
C CYS A 64 3.45 12.69 12.58
N TRP A 65 3.64 11.61 11.79
CA TRP A 65 4.93 11.21 11.22
C TRP A 65 6.00 10.86 12.27
N ARG A 66 5.62 10.76 13.55
CA ARG A 66 6.43 10.19 14.61
C ARG A 66 6.01 8.74 14.79
N TYR A 67 7.00 7.87 14.79
CA TYR A 67 6.82 6.44 14.88
C TYR A 67 7.32 5.96 16.24
N GLN A 68 6.49 5.22 16.96
CA GLN A 68 6.86 4.62 18.24
C GLN A 68 6.62 3.11 18.19
N PRO A 69 7.52 2.29 18.75
CA PRO A 69 7.27 0.87 18.94
C PRO A 69 5.89 0.55 19.54
N MET A 70 5.19 -0.42 18.95
CA MET A 70 3.89 -0.87 19.44
C MET A 70 3.83 -2.39 19.57
N GLN A 71 3.32 -2.86 20.72
CA GLN A 71 2.97 -4.27 20.89
C GLN A 71 1.65 -4.59 20.20
N VAL A 72 1.67 -5.60 19.34
CA VAL A 72 0.52 -6.04 18.55
C VAL A 72 0.45 -7.56 18.53
N ASP A 73 -0.75 -8.08 18.30
CA ASP A 73 -0.97 -9.51 18.13
C ASP A 73 -0.69 -9.93 16.69
N ILE A 74 -0.13 -11.13 16.53
CA ILE A 74 0.15 -11.76 15.24
C ILE A 74 -0.62 -13.08 15.20
N VAL A 75 -1.37 -13.33 14.14
CA VAL A 75 -2.07 -14.59 13.90
C VAL A 75 -1.53 -15.25 12.64
N PHE A 76 -1.18 -16.53 12.76
CA PHE A 76 -0.73 -17.35 11.63
C PHE A 76 -1.90 -18.14 11.07
N HIS A 77 -2.04 -18.16 9.75
CA HIS A 77 -3.13 -18.86 9.07
C HIS A 77 -2.60 -19.89 8.08
N ASP A 78 -3.29 -21.02 7.96
CA ASP A 78 -3.09 -21.98 6.87
C ASP A 78 -3.74 -21.50 5.55
N GLU A 79 -3.63 -22.31 4.49
CA GLU A 79 -4.20 -22.03 3.16
C GLU A 79 -5.72 -21.85 3.17
N SER A 80 -6.42 -22.47 4.13
CA SER A 80 -7.87 -22.35 4.27
C SER A 80 -8.30 -21.13 5.10
N GLY A 81 -7.33 -20.37 5.64
CA GLY A 81 -7.54 -19.25 6.53
C GLY A 81 -7.69 -19.62 8.01
N ALA A 82 -7.62 -20.91 8.36
CA ALA A 82 -7.74 -21.36 9.73
C ALA A 82 -6.52 -20.93 10.57
N SER A 83 -6.75 -20.51 11.81
CA SER A 83 -5.67 -20.10 12.71
C SER A 83 -4.81 -21.31 13.12
N LEU A 84 -3.49 -21.18 12.96
CA LEU A 84 -2.48 -22.13 13.42
C LEU A 84 -1.90 -21.73 14.79
N GLY A 85 -2.37 -20.63 15.37
CA GLY A 85 -1.88 -20.04 16.61
C GLY A 85 -1.57 -18.55 16.45
N SER A 86 -1.07 -17.97 17.54
CA SER A 86 -0.72 -16.55 17.60
C SER A 86 0.60 -16.30 18.33
N ALA A 87 1.17 -15.13 18.08
CA ALA A 87 2.33 -14.58 18.77
C ALA A 87 2.07 -13.08 19.04
N GLN A 88 3.02 -12.43 19.70
CA GLN A 88 3.01 -10.97 19.90
C GLN A 88 4.37 -10.40 19.51
N THR A 89 4.39 -9.15 19.09
CA THR A 89 5.63 -8.40 19.00
C THR A 89 6.19 -8.11 20.40
N ASP A 90 7.52 -7.94 20.48
CA ASP A 90 8.20 -7.55 21.72
C ASP A 90 7.90 -6.08 22.09
N PHE A 91 8.45 -5.61 23.22
CA PHE A 91 8.25 -4.23 23.68
C PHE A 91 8.86 -3.17 22.75
N ASN A 92 9.73 -3.57 21.81
CA ASN A 92 10.27 -2.71 20.75
C ASN A 92 9.45 -2.82 19.45
N GLY A 93 8.29 -3.48 19.50
CA GLY A 93 7.41 -3.69 18.37
C GLY A 93 7.94 -4.68 17.34
N ASN A 94 9.00 -5.45 17.65
CA ASN A 94 9.60 -6.39 16.70
C ASN A 94 9.07 -7.80 16.91
N PHE A 95 8.93 -8.54 15.81
CA PHE A 95 8.79 -9.99 15.82
C PHE A 95 9.83 -10.59 14.88
N SER A 96 10.48 -11.65 15.34
CA SER A 96 11.42 -12.47 14.55
C SER A 96 11.33 -13.88 15.07
N GLY A 97 10.84 -14.80 14.25
CA GLY A 97 10.66 -16.19 14.70
C GLY A 97 10.32 -17.15 13.57
N GLU A 98 10.47 -18.44 13.87
CA GLU A 98 10.01 -19.53 13.02
C GLU A 98 8.48 -19.55 12.99
N LEU A 99 7.91 -19.70 11.80
CA LEU A 99 6.48 -19.82 11.58
C LEU A 99 5.99 -21.24 11.90
N PRO A 100 4.76 -21.39 12.43
CA PRO A 100 4.12 -22.70 12.51
C PRO A 100 4.10 -23.39 11.14
N VAL A 101 4.39 -24.69 11.11
CA VAL A 101 4.39 -25.49 9.87
C VAL A 101 3.02 -25.38 9.20
N GLY A 102 3.02 -25.04 7.91
CA GLY A 102 1.80 -24.89 7.11
C GLY A 102 1.24 -23.46 7.07
N THR A 103 1.91 -22.48 7.67
CA THR A 103 1.52 -21.07 7.57
C THR A 103 1.61 -20.60 6.12
N LYS A 104 0.53 -20.00 5.62
CA LYS A 104 0.40 -19.38 4.29
C LYS A 104 0.10 -17.90 4.34
N HIS A 105 -0.61 -17.46 5.38
CA HIS A 105 -0.99 -16.06 5.56
C HIS A 105 -0.69 -15.61 6.99
N LEU A 106 -0.54 -14.30 7.16
CA LEU A 106 -0.26 -13.70 8.46
C LEU A 106 -1.10 -12.45 8.66
N SER A 107 -1.74 -12.33 9.83
CA SER A 107 -2.48 -11.13 10.22
C SER A 107 -1.83 -10.47 11.43
N VAL A 108 -1.68 -9.15 11.37
CA VAL A 108 -1.23 -8.30 12.48
C VAL A 108 -2.42 -7.48 12.95
N ILE A 109 -2.73 -7.54 14.24
CA ILE A 109 -3.90 -6.93 14.84
C ILE A 109 -3.44 -5.93 15.89
N GLY A 110 -3.79 -4.66 15.67
CA GLY A 110 -3.48 -3.56 16.57
C GLY A 110 -4.70 -2.71 16.86
N GLU A 111 -4.54 -1.81 17.81
CA GLU A 111 -5.53 -0.77 18.11
C GLU A 111 -5.17 0.50 17.36
N VAL A 112 -6.17 1.13 16.80
CA VAL A 112 -6.06 2.46 16.21
C VAL A 112 -7.02 3.38 16.94
N SER A 113 -6.68 4.67 16.94
CA SER A 113 -7.55 5.72 17.46
C SER A 113 -7.75 6.72 16.33
N ASP A 114 -8.99 7.05 16.04
CA ASP A 114 -9.39 8.13 15.14
C ASP A 114 -10.16 9.22 15.90
N SER A 115 -9.98 10.48 15.50
CA SER A 115 -10.61 11.61 16.18
C SER A 115 -12.13 11.68 15.99
N VAL A 116 -12.64 11.05 14.94
CA VAL A 116 -14.06 10.95 14.59
C VAL A 116 -14.63 9.65 15.12
N ASP A 117 -13.93 8.53 14.88
CA ASP A 117 -14.48 7.18 15.11
C ASP A 117 -14.03 6.54 16.43
N GLY A 118 -13.20 7.22 17.22
CA GLY A 118 -12.69 6.71 18.48
C GLY A 118 -11.69 5.56 18.33
N GLU A 119 -11.60 4.69 19.34
CA GLU A 119 -10.69 3.55 19.35
C GLU A 119 -11.33 2.30 18.74
N TYR A 120 -10.64 1.64 17.81
CA TYR A 120 -11.12 0.40 17.18
C TYR A 120 -9.96 -0.53 16.79
N LYS A 121 -10.30 -1.77 16.42
CA LYS A 121 -9.32 -2.75 15.95
C LYS A 121 -9.03 -2.56 14.46
N TYR A 122 -7.75 -2.54 14.13
CA TYR A 122 -7.27 -2.53 12.75
C TYR A 122 -6.51 -3.82 12.49
N ILE A 123 -6.97 -4.56 11.47
CA ILE A 123 -6.40 -5.85 11.08
C ILE A 123 -5.62 -5.62 9.78
N ARG A 124 -4.38 -6.08 9.72
CA ARG A 124 -3.56 -6.07 8.50
C ARG A 124 -3.16 -7.49 8.16
N THR A 125 -3.66 -8.03 7.06
CA THR A 125 -3.34 -9.38 6.58
C THR A 125 -2.44 -9.32 5.36
N GLU A 126 -1.38 -10.13 5.36
CA GLU A 126 -0.58 -10.45 4.19
C GLU A 126 -0.93 -11.88 3.73
N LEU A 127 -1.47 -12.00 2.52
CA LEU A 127 -1.71 -13.28 1.85
C LEU A 127 -0.43 -13.82 1.21
N ASP A 128 -0.38 -15.14 1.02
CA ASP A 128 0.71 -15.88 0.37
C ASP A 128 2.11 -15.39 0.75
N ILE A 129 2.46 -15.47 2.05
CA ILE A 129 3.76 -15.02 2.57
C ILE A 129 4.91 -15.99 2.26
N GLU A 130 4.67 -16.98 1.41
CA GLU A 130 5.72 -17.88 0.93
C GLU A 130 6.79 -17.07 0.21
N HIS A 131 8.06 -17.41 0.42
CA HIS A 131 9.22 -16.69 -0.12
C HIS A 131 9.46 -15.29 0.46
N ARG A 132 8.75 -14.89 1.53
CA ARG A 132 9.02 -13.66 2.27
C ARG A 132 9.89 -13.94 3.50
N GLU A 133 10.93 -13.15 3.69
CA GLU A 133 11.73 -13.15 4.92
C GLU A 133 11.38 -11.96 5.81
N ASN A 134 10.86 -10.87 5.23
CA ASN A 134 10.57 -9.64 5.95
C ASN A 134 9.24 -9.00 5.48
N LEU A 135 8.28 -8.88 6.39
CA LEU A 135 7.00 -8.21 6.10
C LEU A 135 7.03 -6.70 6.32
N GLY A 136 8.17 -6.16 6.79
CA GLY A 136 8.37 -4.73 6.98
C GLY A 136 7.67 -4.19 8.22
N THR A 137 7.37 -2.89 8.17
CA THR A 137 6.76 -2.17 9.29
C THR A 137 5.26 -1.97 9.08
N TYR A 138 4.48 -2.39 10.07
CA TYR A 138 3.04 -2.21 10.15
C TYR A 138 2.74 -0.96 11.00
N TYR A 139 2.07 0.02 10.41
CA TYR A 139 1.73 1.27 11.07
C TYR A 139 0.27 1.28 11.54
N PHE A 140 0.08 1.63 12.81
CA PHE A 140 -1.23 1.78 13.46
C PHE A 140 -1.42 3.23 13.88
N ARG A 141 -2.36 3.91 13.24
CA ARG A 141 -2.58 5.34 13.50
C ARG A 141 -3.19 5.54 14.89
N THR A 142 -2.58 6.42 15.68
CA THR A 142 -3.11 6.84 16.97
C THR A 142 -3.43 8.33 16.88
N SER A 143 -4.71 8.68 16.83
CA SER A 143 -5.13 10.06 16.58
C SER A 143 -4.90 10.96 17.77
N LYS A 144 -3.93 11.86 17.62
CA LYS A 144 -4.11 13.24 18.08
C LYS A 144 -4.09 14.14 16.86
N GLN A 145 -4.71 15.31 16.97
CA GLN A 145 -4.57 16.35 15.95
C GLN A 145 -3.10 16.69 15.80
N CYS A 146 -2.55 16.43 14.61
CA CYS A 146 -1.21 16.89 14.28
C CYS A 146 -1.20 18.41 14.27
N SER A 147 -0.41 19.00 15.16
CA SER A 147 -0.14 20.42 15.11
C SER A 147 0.90 20.68 14.04
N CYS A 148 0.56 21.52 13.07
CA CYS A 148 1.57 22.12 12.21
C CYS A 148 1.96 23.47 12.82
N GLU A 149 3.24 23.72 12.91
CA GLU A 149 3.78 25.01 13.34
C GLU A 149 3.69 25.99 12.17
N MET A 150 3.33 27.25 12.47
CA MET A 150 3.25 28.29 11.46
C MET A 150 4.57 29.05 11.44
N TYR A 151 5.32 28.90 10.35
CA TYR A 151 6.51 29.72 10.11
C TYR A 151 6.12 30.94 9.28
N LYS A 152 6.59 32.11 9.71
CA LYS A 152 6.50 33.33 8.91
C LYS A 152 7.64 33.34 7.89
N VAL A 153 7.31 33.49 6.61
CA VAL A 153 8.29 33.76 5.56
C VAL A 153 8.52 35.27 5.51
N ASP A 154 9.75 35.69 5.79
CA ASP A 154 10.21 37.06 5.62
C ASP A 154 10.91 37.17 4.26
N ASP A 155 10.17 37.69 3.28
CA ASP A 155 10.58 37.89 1.89
C ASP A 155 11.00 39.34 1.60
N SER A 156 11.30 40.13 2.64
CA SER A 156 11.64 41.55 2.48
C SER A 156 12.91 41.80 1.65
N ASP A 157 13.85 40.86 1.66
CA ASP A 157 15.08 40.88 0.87
C ASP A 157 14.95 40.10 -0.47
N LEU A 158 13.77 39.56 -0.78
CA LEU A 158 13.49 38.83 -2.01
C LEU A 158 13.03 39.77 -3.12
N THR A 159 13.83 39.89 -4.18
CA THR A 159 13.49 40.71 -5.34
C THR A 159 12.88 39.89 -6.48
N LEU A 160 13.03 38.56 -6.47
CA LEU A 160 12.42 37.66 -7.47
C LEU A 160 10.92 37.91 -7.67
N THR A 161 10.15 38.10 -6.60
CA THR A 161 8.70 38.35 -6.69
C THR A 161 8.37 39.69 -7.35
N GLN A 162 9.23 40.69 -7.18
CA GLN A 162 9.14 42.00 -7.85
C GLN A 162 9.53 41.91 -9.33
N ASN A 163 10.43 40.97 -9.66
CA ASN A 163 10.89 40.68 -11.01
C ASN A 163 9.98 39.68 -11.75
N GLY A 164 8.73 39.54 -11.31
CA GLY A 164 7.73 38.75 -12.02
C GLY A 164 7.81 37.25 -11.76
N TYR A 165 8.38 36.80 -10.63
CA TYR A 165 8.26 35.41 -10.20
C TYR A 165 7.08 35.22 -9.26
N PHE A 166 6.58 34.00 -9.16
CA PHE A 166 5.72 33.55 -8.08
C PHE A 166 6.38 32.40 -7.34
N LEU A 167 6.12 32.32 -6.03
CA LEU A 167 6.67 31.28 -5.18
C LEU A 167 5.67 30.13 -5.02
N LEU A 168 6.18 28.91 -5.08
CA LEU A 168 5.50 27.67 -4.79
C LEU A 168 6.22 26.96 -3.64
N SER A 169 5.45 26.39 -2.71
CA SER A 169 5.91 25.28 -1.89
C SER A 169 5.14 24.01 -2.34
N ASN A 170 5.04 22.99 -1.48
CA ASN A 170 4.13 21.85 -1.71
C ASN A 170 2.67 22.26 -1.96
N SER A 171 2.32 23.51 -1.65
CA SER A 171 1.15 24.22 -2.14
C SER A 171 1.53 25.68 -2.46
N THR A 172 0.66 26.44 -3.14
CA THR A 172 0.87 27.88 -3.35
C THR A 172 1.06 28.56 -1.99
N LEU A 173 2.09 29.40 -1.85
CA LEU A 173 2.29 30.16 -0.61
C LEU A 173 1.03 30.98 -0.30
N PRO A 174 0.46 30.86 0.91
CA PRO A 174 -0.65 31.69 1.32
C PRO A 174 -0.29 33.18 1.23
N SER A 175 -1.26 34.01 0.85
CA SER A 175 -1.07 35.47 0.68
C SER A 175 -0.65 36.20 1.96
N ASN A 176 -0.75 35.56 3.12
CA ASN A 176 -0.32 36.10 4.42
C ASN A 176 1.16 35.83 4.74
N GLY A 177 1.91 35.16 3.85
CA GLY A 177 3.33 34.86 4.04
C GLY A 177 3.62 33.82 5.12
N ASN A 178 2.61 33.09 5.61
CA ASN A 178 2.82 32.03 6.59
C ASN A 178 2.72 30.66 5.93
N ILE A 179 3.57 29.74 6.37
CA ILE A 179 3.61 28.34 5.92
C ILE A 179 3.38 27.43 7.12
N ALA A 180 2.50 26.46 6.95
CA ALA A 180 2.32 25.39 7.92
C ALA A 180 3.39 24.33 7.68
N VAL A 181 4.24 24.11 8.67
CA VAL A 181 5.22 23.02 8.70
C VAL A 181 4.72 22.01 9.73
N CYS A 182 4.39 20.81 9.27
CA CYS A 182 3.92 19.76 10.16
C CYS A 182 5.11 18.99 10.77
N ASP A 183 4.88 18.40 11.95
CA ASP A 183 5.87 17.62 12.68
C ASP A 183 6.68 16.67 11.78
N GLY A 184 8.01 16.65 11.98
CA GLY A 184 8.94 15.79 11.25
C GLY A 184 9.65 16.44 10.05
N SER A 185 9.35 17.69 9.72
CA SER A 185 10.07 18.43 8.67
C SER A 185 11.04 19.45 9.26
N GLU A 186 12.34 19.28 8.97
CA GLU A 186 13.40 20.24 9.37
C GLU A 186 13.78 21.19 8.23
N THR A 187 13.22 20.96 7.03
CA THR A 187 13.60 21.65 5.81
C THR A 187 12.36 22.22 5.11
N LEU A 188 12.50 23.42 4.57
CA LEU A 188 11.52 24.08 3.71
C LEU A 188 12.02 24.07 2.25
N TYR A 189 11.17 23.60 1.36
CA TYR A 189 11.40 23.55 -0.08
C TYR A 189 10.54 24.63 -0.77
N LEU A 190 11.19 25.58 -1.45
CA LEU A 190 10.53 26.64 -2.20
C LEU A 190 11.00 26.64 -3.66
N ALA A 191 10.07 26.76 -4.59
CA ALA A 191 10.36 27.04 -5.99
C ALA A 191 9.90 28.47 -6.34
N ALA A 192 10.71 29.21 -7.08
CA ALA A 192 10.36 30.47 -7.71
C ALA A 192 10.22 30.23 -9.22
N ILE A 193 9.04 30.44 -9.77
CA ILE A 193 8.76 30.28 -11.20
C ILE A 193 8.44 31.65 -11.80
N SER A 194 9.10 31.99 -12.91
CA SER A 194 8.82 33.20 -13.66
C SER A 194 7.38 33.19 -14.21
N ARG A 195 6.70 34.34 -14.21
CA ARG A 195 5.34 34.50 -14.78
C ARG A 195 5.29 34.32 -16.30
N GLU A 196 6.43 34.54 -16.96
CA GLU A 196 6.61 34.24 -18.38
C GLU A 196 6.95 32.76 -18.62
N HIS A 197 7.10 31.97 -17.55
CA HIS A 197 7.41 30.55 -17.55
C HIS A 197 8.65 30.17 -18.38
N ASN A 198 9.69 30.99 -18.36
CA ASN A 198 10.94 30.76 -19.07
C ASN A 198 12.14 30.50 -18.16
N ASP A 199 11.96 30.67 -16.86
CA ASP A 199 12.95 30.39 -15.81
C ASP A 199 12.25 29.87 -14.54
N ALA A 200 12.91 28.98 -13.84
CA ALA A 200 12.52 28.47 -12.54
C ALA A 200 13.77 28.23 -11.68
N LYS A 201 13.65 28.51 -10.38
CA LYS A 201 14.71 28.30 -9.39
C LYS A 201 14.15 27.70 -8.12
N ALA A 202 14.97 27.05 -7.32
CA ALA A 202 14.57 26.49 -6.05
C ALA A 202 15.55 26.84 -4.93
N ALA A 203 15.01 26.87 -3.71
CA ALA A 203 15.71 27.03 -2.46
C ALA A 203 15.37 25.86 -1.53
N VAL A 204 16.39 25.36 -0.83
CA VAL A 204 16.29 24.34 0.22
C VAL A 204 16.79 24.97 1.50
N ILE A 205 15.88 25.21 2.45
CA ILE A 205 16.13 26.09 3.59
C ILE A 205 15.90 25.33 4.89
N SER A 206 16.90 25.27 5.77
CA SER A 206 16.72 24.72 7.12
C SER A 206 15.78 25.60 7.94
N LEU A 207 14.82 24.97 8.62
CA LEU A 207 13.87 25.67 9.47
C LEU A 207 14.53 26.04 10.82
N PRO A 208 14.39 27.30 11.28
CA PRO A 208 14.95 27.72 12.56
C PRO A 208 14.10 27.27 13.74
N ASP A 209 14.71 26.75 14.81
CA ASP A 209 13.99 26.36 16.04
C ASP A 209 13.30 27.56 16.72
N SER A 210 13.92 28.75 16.65
CA SER A 210 13.37 30.00 17.19
C SER A 210 14.14 31.23 16.69
N PRO A 211 13.47 32.34 16.32
CA PRO A 211 12.02 32.49 16.13
C PRO A 211 11.54 31.69 14.90
N GLN A 212 10.25 31.34 14.85
CA GLN A 212 9.58 30.71 13.69
C GLN A 212 9.41 31.71 12.53
N THR A 213 10.53 32.27 12.07
CA THR A 213 10.61 33.20 10.95
C THR A 213 11.75 32.77 10.05
N VAL A 214 11.41 32.36 8.82
CA VAL A 214 12.37 31.98 7.79
C VAL A 214 12.64 33.21 6.93
N LYS A 215 13.87 33.70 6.92
CA LYS A 215 14.28 34.78 6.02
C LYS A 215 14.71 34.19 4.70
N ILE A 216 14.19 34.77 3.60
CA ILE A 216 14.54 34.35 2.24
C ILE A 216 15.00 35.55 1.42
N SER A 217 15.94 35.28 0.52
CA SER A 217 16.57 36.24 -0.37
C SER A 217 16.83 35.62 -1.74
N ASP A 218 17.15 36.43 -2.74
CA ASP A 218 17.49 35.92 -4.08
C ASP A 218 18.69 34.96 -4.05
N ALA A 219 19.58 35.10 -3.07
CA ALA A 219 20.78 34.27 -2.92
C ALA A 219 20.48 32.84 -2.43
N ASP A 220 19.29 32.59 -1.89
CA ASP A 220 18.88 31.25 -1.44
C ASP A 220 18.39 30.38 -2.61
N PHE A 221 17.99 31.00 -3.73
CA PHE A 221 17.46 30.33 -4.92
C PHE A 221 18.58 29.91 -5.89
N ILE A 222 19.46 29.03 -5.41
CA ILE A 222 20.67 28.58 -6.13
C ILE A 222 20.44 27.38 -7.05
N HIS A 223 19.34 26.65 -6.88
CA HIS A 223 19.08 25.44 -7.64
C HIS A 223 18.29 25.79 -8.90
N HIS A 224 18.84 25.52 -10.08
CA HIS A 224 18.18 25.85 -11.33
C HIS A 224 17.15 24.79 -11.71
N GLY A 225 15.97 25.25 -12.12
CA GLY A 225 14.92 24.40 -12.65
C GLY A 225 15.20 24.00 -14.09
N VAL A 226 14.96 22.74 -14.41
CA VAL A 226 15.04 22.23 -15.77
C VAL A 226 13.65 21.88 -16.26
N THR A 227 13.32 22.34 -17.46
CA THR A 227 12.05 22.03 -18.12
C THR A 227 11.99 20.56 -18.49
N VAL A 228 10.86 19.94 -18.22
CA VAL A 228 10.57 18.56 -18.61
C VAL A 228 9.61 18.57 -19.80
N ASP A 229 9.97 17.85 -20.86
CA ASP A 229 9.09 17.68 -22.02
C ASP A 229 7.84 16.90 -21.63
N LYS A 230 6.66 17.41 -22.01
CA LYS A 230 5.39 16.77 -21.68
C LYS A 230 5.18 15.55 -22.60
N GLN A 231 5.21 14.37 -22.01
CA GLN A 231 4.75 13.12 -22.63
C GLN A 231 3.41 12.78 -21.97
N ILE A 232 2.32 12.86 -22.74
CA ILE A 232 0.97 12.83 -22.20
C ILE A 232 0.28 11.56 -22.69
N SER A 233 0.01 10.66 -21.76
CA SER A 233 -0.81 9.47 -22.00
C SER A 233 -2.18 9.87 -22.55
N HIS A 234 -2.72 9.07 -23.46
CA HIS A 234 -4.01 9.36 -24.12
C HIS A 234 -5.15 9.64 -23.12
N THR A 235 -5.14 9.00 -21.97
CA THR A 235 -6.18 9.09 -20.94
C THR A 235 -5.83 10.04 -19.79
N ALA A 236 -4.63 10.62 -19.77
CA ALA A 236 -4.22 11.53 -18.72
C ALA A 236 -5.13 12.78 -18.70
N GLN A 237 -5.50 13.19 -17.49
CA GLN A 237 -6.24 14.42 -17.24
C GLN A 237 -5.38 15.44 -16.51
N VAL A 238 -4.46 14.95 -15.68
CA VAL A 238 -3.52 15.74 -14.90
C VAL A 238 -2.12 15.21 -15.14
N ILE A 239 -1.16 16.11 -15.29
CA ILE A 239 0.27 15.82 -15.34
C ILE A 239 1.02 16.67 -14.33
N GLY A 240 2.20 16.23 -13.92
CA GLY A 240 2.97 16.94 -12.92
C GLY A 240 4.39 16.45 -12.75
N THR A 241 5.14 17.17 -11.94
CA THR A 241 6.49 16.81 -11.51
C THR A 241 6.64 16.98 -10.01
N PHE A 242 7.50 16.18 -9.41
CA PHE A 242 7.90 16.34 -8.01
C PHE A 242 9.30 15.80 -7.77
N GLY A 243 9.93 16.27 -6.71
CA GLY A 243 11.18 15.73 -6.18
C GLY A 243 10.96 14.88 -4.92
N THR A 244 11.93 14.04 -4.61
CA THR A 244 12.06 13.36 -3.32
C THR A 244 13.40 13.68 -2.70
N ALA A 245 13.39 14.28 -1.51
CA ALA A 245 14.60 14.57 -0.76
C ALA A 245 15.11 13.33 -0.02
N SER A 246 16.40 13.31 0.30
CA SER A 246 17.09 12.18 0.95
C SER A 246 16.62 11.92 2.39
N ASP A 247 16.13 12.96 3.07
CA ASP A 247 15.66 12.94 4.46
C ASP A 247 14.13 12.88 4.58
N ALA A 248 13.41 13.40 3.58
CA ALA A 248 11.96 13.52 3.63
C ALA A 248 11.26 12.28 3.02
N SER A 249 10.34 11.69 3.78
CA SER A 249 9.24 10.87 3.22
C SER A 249 8.25 11.71 2.39
N ALA A 250 8.43 13.03 2.33
CA ALA A 250 7.53 13.97 1.68
C ALA A 250 7.95 14.28 0.24
N LEU A 251 6.94 14.36 -0.63
CA LEU A 251 7.08 14.91 -1.98
C LEU A 251 7.39 16.40 -1.86
N VAL A 252 8.36 16.88 -2.64
CA VAL A 252 8.77 18.30 -2.67
C VAL A 252 8.66 18.88 -4.08
N PHE A 253 8.55 20.20 -4.20
CA PHE A 253 8.43 20.89 -5.49
C PHE A 253 7.28 20.35 -6.38
N ASN A 254 6.21 19.88 -5.75
CA ASN A 254 5.09 19.23 -6.42
C ASN A 254 4.32 20.24 -7.30
N GLN A 255 4.44 20.08 -8.61
CA GLN A 255 3.73 20.84 -9.63
C GLN A 255 2.68 19.93 -10.27
N ARG A 256 1.46 20.45 -10.46
CA ARG A 256 0.38 19.75 -11.15
C ARG A 256 -0.39 20.71 -12.03
N GLN A 257 -0.79 20.23 -13.20
CA GLN A 257 -1.63 20.96 -14.14
C GLN A 257 -2.52 20.01 -14.91
N THR A 258 -3.62 20.52 -15.46
CA THR A 258 -4.41 19.77 -16.44
C THR A 258 -3.64 19.64 -17.76
N THR A 259 -3.97 18.63 -18.57
CA THR A 259 -3.24 18.34 -19.82
C THR A 259 -3.41 19.41 -20.91
N ASP A 260 -4.43 20.26 -20.82
CA ASP A 260 -4.67 21.38 -21.74
C ASP A 260 -3.89 22.66 -21.37
N GLU A 261 -3.29 22.71 -20.18
CA GLU A 261 -2.43 23.83 -19.79
C GLU A 261 -1.09 23.79 -20.53
N THR A 262 -0.62 24.97 -20.97
CA THR A 262 0.61 25.10 -21.77
C THR A 262 1.85 25.39 -20.92
N MET A 263 1.70 25.56 -19.60
CA MET A 263 2.82 25.93 -18.73
C MET A 263 3.86 24.79 -18.69
N PRO A 264 5.16 25.07 -18.85
CA PRO A 264 6.19 24.06 -18.68
C PRO A 264 6.20 23.52 -17.25
N LEU A 265 6.57 22.24 -17.11
CA LEU A 265 6.86 21.63 -15.81
C LEU A 265 8.35 21.67 -15.56
N TYR A 266 8.72 21.90 -14.31
CA TYR A 266 10.12 21.96 -13.91
C TYR A 266 10.48 20.83 -12.94
N VAL A 267 11.71 20.36 -13.02
CA VAL A 267 12.36 19.57 -11.97
C VAL A 267 13.59 20.33 -11.45
N PHE A 268 14.06 19.98 -10.26
CA PHE A 268 15.21 20.63 -9.63
C PHE A 268 16.26 19.58 -9.24
N PRO A 269 16.99 19.00 -10.21
CA PRO A 269 17.87 17.85 -9.99
C PRO A 269 19.00 18.13 -8.99
N ASP A 270 19.46 19.38 -8.91
CA ASP A 270 20.51 19.80 -7.98
C ASP A 270 19.99 20.00 -6.54
N ALA A 271 18.66 19.97 -6.32
CA ALA A 271 18.03 20.23 -5.03
C ALA A 271 17.51 18.96 -4.33
N VAL A 272 17.37 17.85 -5.06
CA VAL A 272 16.75 16.60 -4.56
C VAL A 272 17.48 15.38 -5.07
N GLU A 273 17.32 14.25 -4.40
CA GLU A 273 17.97 13.00 -4.81
C GLU A 273 17.37 12.46 -6.11
N HIS A 274 16.03 12.50 -6.22
CA HIS A 274 15.31 12.03 -7.39
C HIS A 274 14.21 13.01 -7.78
N SER A 275 13.98 13.10 -9.09
CA SER A 275 12.89 13.85 -9.69
C SER A 275 12.01 12.91 -10.51
N TYR A 276 10.71 13.17 -10.49
CA TYR A 276 9.73 12.32 -11.14
C TYR A 276 8.77 13.17 -11.96
N TYR A 277 8.36 12.60 -13.09
CA TYR A 277 7.18 13.01 -13.85
C TYR A 277 6.03 12.05 -13.50
N HIS A 278 4.82 12.58 -13.36
CA HIS A 278 3.67 11.74 -13.09
C HIS A 278 2.43 12.21 -13.84
N GLN A 279 1.54 11.25 -14.13
CA GLN A 279 0.31 11.45 -14.87
C GLN A 279 -0.83 10.78 -14.13
N ILE A 280 -2.02 11.38 -14.14
CA ILE A 280 -3.19 10.90 -13.41
C ILE A 280 -4.43 10.96 -14.31
N GLU A 281 -5.21 9.89 -14.29
CA GLU A 281 -6.58 9.83 -14.78
C GLU A 281 -7.52 9.68 -13.58
N PHE A 282 -8.64 10.42 -13.60
CA PHE A 282 -9.75 10.20 -12.68
C PHE A 282 -11.02 9.79 -13.44
N LYS A 283 -11.65 8.72 -12.98
CA LYS A 283 -12.95 8.23 -13.47
C LYS A 283 -13.89 8.05 -12.31
N GLN A 284 -15.15 8.45 -12.52
CA GLN A 284 -16.24 8.14 -11.61
C GLN A 284 -17.31 7.35 -12.36
N THR A 285 -17.78 6.26 -11.76
CA THR A 285 -18.88 5.45 -12.31
C THR A 285 -19.89 5.18 -11.21
N THR A 286 -21.17 5.25 -11.53
CA THR A 286 -22.26 4.96 -10.59
C THR A 286 -23.08 3.80 -11.13
N THR A 287 -23.37 2.84 -10.26
CA THR A 287 -24.23 1.69 -10.51
C THR A 287 -25.47 1.77 -9.60
N ASP A 288 -26.38 0.81 -9.70
CA ASP A 288 -27.55 0.75 -8.81
C ASP A 288 -27.21 0.41 -7.35
N VAL A 289 -25.98 -0.04 -7.06
CA VAL A 289 -25.58 -0.56 -5.74
C VAL A 289 -24.38 0.17 -5.11
N ALA A 290 -23.62 0.91 -5.93
CA ALA A 290 -22.39 1.55 -5.49
C ALA A 290 -21.91 2.66 -6.44
N ARG A 291 -21.14 3.59 -5.87
CA ARG A 291 -20.36 4.61 -6.59
C ARG A 291 -18.88 4.27 -6.52
N PHE A 292 -18.24 4.21 -7.69
CA PHE A 292 -16.82 3.96 -7.88
C PHE A 292 -16.11 5.27 -8.20
N LYS A 293 -15.07 5.59 -7.43
CA LYS A 293 -14.13 6.67 -7.71
C LYS A 293 -12.76 6.04 -7.95
N VAL A 294 -12.25 6.15 -9.17
CA VAL A 294 -11.04 5.46 -9.63
C VAL A 294 -10.00 6.48 -10.04
N TRP A 295 -8.81 6.38 -9.45
CA TRP A 295 -7.62 7.15 -9.82
C TRP A 295 -6.58 6.19 -10.38
N THR A 296 -6.17 6.41 -11.62
CA THR A 296 -5.08 5.66 -12.25
C THR A 296 -3.90 6.60 -12.41
N SER A 297 -2.69 6.10 -12.16
CA SER A 297 -1.50 6.93 -12.20
C SER A 297 -0.30 6.16 -12.72
N ALA A 298 0.56 6.87 -13.44
CA ALA A 298 1.88 6.41 -13.84
C ALA A 298 2.92 7.45 -13.42
N ARG A 299 4.04 6.97 -12.91
CA ARG A 299 5.20 7.76 -12.49
C ARG A 299 6.43 7.29 -13.23
N SER A 300 7.15 8.21 -13.85
CA SER A 300 8.46 7.99 -14.47
C SER A 300 9.52 8.76 -13.72
N LYS A 301 10.69 8.16 -13.50
CA LYS A 301 11.85 8.91 -13.02
C LYS A 301 12.46 9.71 -14.15
N VAL A 302 12.82 10.95 -13.83
CA VAL A 302 13.58 11.82 -14.72
C VAL A 302 15.06 11.49 -14.58
N ASN A 303 15.72 11.19 -15.70
CA ASN A 303 17.12 10.83 -15.74
C ASN A 303 18.04 12.05 -15.59
N THR A 304 19.36 11.80 -15.60
CA THR A 304 20.40 12.83 -15.47
C THR A 304 20.47 13.80 -16.66
N GLU A 305 19.92 13.41 -17.79
CA GLU A 305 19.78 14.23 -19.00
C GLU A 305 18.45 15.02 -19.01
N HIS A 306 17.64 14.90 -17.96
CA HIS A 306 16.31 15.50 -17.79
C HIS A 306 15.23 14.95 -18.73
N GLU A 307 15.51 13.79 -19.29
CA GLU A 307 14.58 13.01 -20.10
C GLU A 307 13.94 11.92 -19.21
N PHE A 308 12.83 11.36 -19.68
CA PHE A 308 12.23 10.20 -19.07
C PHE A 308 11.58 9.34 -20.16
N GLY A 309 11.51 8.03 -19.91
CA GLY A 309 10.69 7.13 -20.71
C GLY A 309 9.23 7.31 -20.31
N GLU A 310 8.34 7.41 -21.30
CA GLU A 310 6.91 7.49 -21.05
C GLU A 310 6.44 6.20 -20.38
N ASN A 311 5.95 6.33 -19.15
CA ASN A 311 5.16 5.29 -18.52
C ASN A 311 3.71 5.62 -18.80
N GLU A 312 3.07 4.80 -19.62
CA GLU A 312 1.67 4.98 -19.97
C GLU A 312 0.78 4.72 -18.75
N ILE A 313 -0.28 5.54 -18.60
CA ILE A 313 -1.33 5.24 -17.63
C ILE A 313 -1.96 3.89 -18.01
N PRO A 314 -2.04 2.91 -17.07
CA PRO A 314 -2.69 1.64 -17.31
C PRO A 314 -4.10 1.79 -17.91
N LEU A 315 -4.31 1.18 -19.08
CA LEU A 315 -5.64 1.07 -19.68
C LEU A 315 -6.45 0.03 -18.89
N LEU A 316 -7.34 0.52 -18.03
CA LEU A 316 -8.19 -0.34 -17.23
C LEU A 316 -9.22 -1.07 -18.10
N SER A 317 -9.32 -2.39 -17.93
CA SER A 317 -10.41 -3.17 -18.52
C SER A 317 -11.75 -2.77 -17.89
N GLY A 318 -12.84 -3.01 -18.63
CA GLY A 318 -14.20 -2.74 -18.13
C GLY A 318 -14.62 -3.61 -16.94
N SER A 319 -13.85 -4.66 -16.60
CA SER A 319 -14.17 -5.60 -15.51
C SER A 319 -13.67 -5.16 -14.14
N LEU A 320 -12.91 -4.06 -14.01
CA LEU A 320 -12.34 -3.61 -12.72
C LEU A 320 -13.40 -3.52 -11.61
N ASN A 321 -14.53 -2.88 -11.90
CA ASN A 321 -15.58 -2.66 -10.90
C ASN A 321 -16.23 -3.99 -10.48
N ASP A 322 -16.42 -4.92 -11.41
CA ASP A 322 -17.00 -6.24 -11.12
C ASP A 322 -16.06 -7.09 -10.26
N GLU A 323 -14.76 -7.08 -10.55
CA GLU A 323 -13.74 -7.77 -9.74
C GLU A 323 -13.68 -7.20 -8.31
N ILE A 324 -13.74 -5.86 -8.15
CA ILE A 324 -13.77 -5.23 -6.83
C ILE A 324 -15.05 -5.59 -6.08
N LEU A 325 -16.22 -5.57 -6.74
CA LEU A 325 -17.46 -5.99 -6.09
C LEU A 325 -17.45 -7.47 -5.70
N GLY A 326 -16.78 -8.32 -6.47
CA GLY A 326 -16.62 -9.74 -6.18
C GLY A 326 -15.99 -10.01 -4.80
N VAL A 327 -15.10 -9.13 -4.34
CA VAL A 327 -14.43 -9.26 -3.03
C VAL A 327 -15.14 -8.56 -1.88
N SER A 328 -16.24 -7.84 -2.14
CA SER A 328 -17.03 -7.19 -1.09
C SER A 328 -17.66 -8.20 -0.10
N GLY A 329 -17.90 -9.44 -0.56
CA GLY A 329 -18.40 -10.54 0.26
C GLY A 329 -17.37 -11.18 1.21
N ARG A 330 -16.11 -10.70 1.20
CA ARG A 330 -14.91 -11.06 2.01
C ARG A 330 -14.50 -12.54 2.11
N GLU A 331 -15.44 -13.48 2.24
CA GLU A 331 -15.14 -14.88 2.51
C GLU A 331 -14.99 -15.68 1.21
N ASN A 332 -13.88 -16.39 1.09
CA ASN A 332 -13.58 -17.27 -0.05
C ASN A 332 -13.72 -16.54 -1.39
N ALA A 333 -13.34 -15.26 -1.43
CA ALA A 333 -13.43 -14.44 -2.61
C ALA A 333 -12.19 -14.64 -3.47
N THR A 334 -12.38 -15.15 -4.69
CA THR A 334 -11.34 -15.19 -5.71
C THR A 334 -11.36 -13.90 -6.51
N TYR A 335 -10.18 -13.39 -6.83
CA TYR A 335 -10.00 -12.18 -7.64
C TYR A 335 -8.88 -12.40 -8.66
N ASP A 336 -9.02 -11.80 -9.84
CA ASP A 336 -7.97 -11.80 -10.85
C ASP A 336 -7.91 -10.46 -11.57
N PHE A 337 -6.97 -9.60 -11.15
CA PHE A 337 -6.73 -8.33 -11.81
C PHE A 337 -5.64 -8.41 -12.89
N SER A 338 -5.10 -9.58 -13.19
CA SER A 338 -4.04 -9.73 -14.21
C SER A 338 -4.51 -9.36 -15.62
N THR A 339 -5.83 -9.42 -15.87
CA THR A 339 -6.44 -8.98 -17.13
C THR A 339 -6.72 -7.49 -17.19
N ILE A 340 -6.54 -6.75 -16.09
CA ILE A 340 -6.73 -5.29 -16.05
C ILE A 340 -5.53 -4.60 -16.66
N ASN A 341 -4.33 -4.94 -16.19
CA ASN A 341 -3.07 -4.47 -16.73
C ASN A 341 -1.95 -5.41 -16.27
N GLU A 342 -1.09 -5.84 -17.20
CA GLU A 342 -0.05 -6.85 -16.95
C GLU A 342 1.12 -6.36 -16.08
N ASP A 343 1.29 -5.04 -15.99
CA ASP A 343 2.35 -4.41 -15.19
C ASP A 343 1.95 -4.26 -13.71
N LEU A 344 0.68 -4.46 -13.36
CA LEU A 344 0.23 -4.50 -11.98
C LEU A 344 0.56 -5.88 -11.38
N THR A 345 1.10 -5.88 -10.17
CA THR A 345 1.62 -7.10 -9.53
C THR A 345 1.05 -7.34 -8.14
N ARG A 346 0.48 -6.30 -7.52
CA ARG A 346 -0.14 -6.38 -6.20
C ARG A 346 -1.49 -5.72 -6.14
N VAL A 347 -2.27 -6.18 -5.16
CA VAL A 347 -3.49 -5.51 -4.71
C VAL A 347 -3.49 -5.38 -3.18
N GLU A 348 -3.97 -4.25 -2.71
CA GLU A 348 -4.34 -3.99 -1.32
C GLU A 348 -5.85 -3.70 -1.29
N PHE A 349 -6.59 -4.47 -0.51
CA PHE A 349 -7.99 -4.19 -0.19
C PHE A 349 -8.09 -3.52 1.17
N LYS A 350 -9.00 -2.55 1.29
CA LYS A 350 -9.33 -1.89 2.56
C LYS A 350 -10.83 -1.98 2.80
N TYR A 351 -11.20 -2.46 3.97
CA TYR A 351 -12.58 -2.61 4.38
C TYR A 351 -12.81 -1.81 5.66
N SER A 352 -13.91 -1.06 5.70
CA SER A 352 -14.42 -0.40 6.90
C SER A 352 -15.74 -1.04 7.31
N TYR A 353 -15.78 -1.73 8.45
CA TYR A 353 -16.98 -2.40 8.95
C TYR A 353 -17.54 -1.71 10.18
N LEU A 354 -18.76 -1.23 10.06
CA LEU A 354 -19.54 -0.76 11.19
C LEU A 354 -20.29 -1.94 11.83
N VAL A 355 -20.09 -2.11 13.13
CA VAL A 355 -20.71 -3.19 13.92
C VAL A 355 -22.00 -2.69 14.56
N SER A 356 -22.00 -1.47 15.10
CA SER A 356 -23.21 -0.87 15.68
C SER A 356 -23.17 0.65 15.56
N ASP A 357 -24.13 1.21 14.81
CA ASP A 357 -24.36 2.66 14.72
C ASP A 357 -24.54 3.29 16.11
N ASN A 358 -25.26 2.61 17.02
CA ASN A 358 -25.62 3.17 18.32
C ASN A 358 -24.47 3.12 19.33
N ALA A 359 -23.57 2.15 19.19
CA ALA A 359 -22.40 2.00 20.06
C ALA A 359 -21.12 2.59 19.43
N GLU A 360 -21.22 3.08 18.19
CA GLU A 360 -20.10 3.57 17.37
C GLU A 360 -18.95 2.55 17.33
N THR A 361 -19.29 1.25 17.30
CA THR A 361 -18.29 0.19 17.27
C THR A 361 -17.99 -0.20 15.83
N ARG A 362 -16.70 -0.26 15.48
CA ARG A 362 -16.22 -0.66 14.16
C ARG A 362 -14.96 -1.52 14.26
N TYR A 363 -14.59 -2.10 13.13
CA TYR A 363 -13.23 -2.58 12.90
C TYR A 363 -12.90 -2.42 11.42
N ASP A 364 -11.63 -2.22 11.16
CA ASP A 364 -11.14 -2.03 9.81
C ASP A 364 -10.15 -3.14 9.47
N TRP A 365 -10.09 -3.46 8.18
CA TRP A 365 -9.27 -4.55 7.71
C TRP A 365 -8.60 -4.18 6.40
N GLN A 366 -7.27 -4.30 6.38
CA GLN A 366 -6.48 -4.25 5.18
C GLN A 366 -5.97 -5.64 4.82
N ILE A 367 -6.13 -6.05 3.56
CA ILE A 367 -5.63 -7.32 3.04
C ILE A 367 -4.74 -7.03 1.84
N ASN A 368 -3.49 -7.48 1.90
CA ASN A 368 -2.54 -7.40 0.80
C ASN A 368 -2.38 -8.78 0.16
N GLY A 369 -2.31 -8.84 -1.17
CA GLY A 369 -2.04 -10.06 -1.92
C GLY A 369 -1.42 -9.77 -3.28
N GLY A 370 -1.07 -10.83 -4.02
CA GLY A 370 -0.64 -10.70 -5.43
C GLY A 370 -1.77 -10.16 -6.31
N ILE A 371 -1.50 -9.88 -7.60
CA ILE A 371 -2.53 -9.31 -8.50
C ILE A 371 -3.72 -10.25 -8.78
N LYS A 372 -3.59 -11.53 -8.44
CA LYS A 372 -4.63 -12.56 -8.50
C LYS A 372 -4.48 -13.49 -7.30
N GLY A 373 -5.58 -14.03 -6.81
CA GLY A 373 -5.56 -14.94 -5.68
C GLY A 373 -6.94 -15.23 -5.09
N THR A 374 -6.94 -15.78 -3.88
CA THR A 374 -8.15 -16.03 -3.11
C THR A 374 -7.97 -15.47 -1.71
N ILE A 375 -8.98 -14.76 -1.21
CA ILE A 375 -9.10 -14.37 0.20
C ILE A 375 -9.85 -15.52 0.91
N PRO A 376 -9.18 -16.38 1.68
CA PRO A 376 -9.86 -17.45 2.39
C PRO A 376 -10.69 -16.91 3.56
N GLN A 377 -11.48 -17.76 4.18
CA GLN A 377 -12.17 -17.42 5.43
C GLN A 377 -11.18 -17.36 6.60
N LEU A 378 -10.59 -16.18 6.80
CA LEU A 378 -9.58 -15.97 7.83
C LEU A 378 -10.21 -15.97 9.23
N SER A 379 -9.74 -16.87 10.08
CA SER A 379 -10.09 -16.95 11.50
C SER A 379 -8.95 -16.44 12.35
N PHE A 380 -9.25 -15.59 13.33
CA PHE A 380 -8.25 -14.99 14.23
C PHE A 380 -8.16 -15.70 15.60
N GLY A 381 -8.79 -16.88 15.72
CA GLY A 381 -8.78 -17.66 16.95
C GLY A 381 -9.33 -16.88 18.15
N ASP A 382 -8.59 -16.93 19.26
CA ASP A 382 -8.95 -16.20 20.49
C ASP A 382 -8.46 -14.74 20.50
N VAL A 383 -7.62 -14.33 19.55
CA VAL A 383 -7.06 -12.96 19.49
C VAL A 383 -8.14 -11.95 19.14
N PHE A 384 -8.95 -12.27 18.14
CA PHE A 384 -10.06 -11.42 17.71
C PHE A 384 -11.23 -12.28 17.27
N LYS A 385 -12.43 -11.95 17.73
CA LYS A 385 -13.66 -12.57 17.27
C LYS A 385 -14.36 -11.57 16.38
N ILE A 386 -14.46 -11.89 15.08
CA ILE A 386 -15.27 -11.11 14.15
C ILE A 386 -16.69 -11.08 14.73
N PRO A 387 -17.30 -9.90 14.92
CA PRO A 387 -18.65 -9.79 15.45
C PRO A 387 -19.64 -10.60 14.62
N GLU A 388 -20.48 -11.39 15.30
CA GLU A 388 -21.54 -12.22 14.68
C GLU A 388 -22.81 -11.43 14.35
N GLU A 389 -22.90 -10.17 14.80
CA GLU A 389 -24.01 -9.25 14.51
C GLU A 389 -23.96 -8.77 13.04
N ASP A 390 -25.05 -8.17 12.56
CA ASP A 390 -25.14 -7.62 11.19
C ASP A 390 -24.13 -6.46 11.03
N THR A 391 -22.89 -6.78 10.63
CA THR A 391 -21.87 -5.77 10.30
C THR A 391 -22.19 -5.15 8.94
N LYS A 392 -22.22 -3.82 8.85
CA LYS A 392 -22.37 -3.08 7.60
C LYS A 392 -20.99 -2.75 7.04
N LEU A 393 -20.73 -3.13 5.79
CA LEU A 393 -19.57 -2.63 5.03
C LEU A 393 -19.87 -1.21 4.57
N GLU A 394 -19.13 -0.23 5.07
CA GLU A 394 -19.33 1.19 4.72
C GLU A 394 -18.46 1.62 3.56
N GLU A 395 -17.21 1.15 3.54
CA GLU A 395 -16.22 1.52 2.53
C GLU A 395 -15.44 0.28 2.10
N LEU A 396 -15.26 0.15 0.79
CA LEU A 396 -14.32 -0.78 0.17
C LEU A 396 -13.34 0.00 -0.71
N GLY A 397 -12.05 -0.07 -0.37
CA GLY A 397 -10.95 0.42 -1.19
C GLY A 397 -10.21 -0.74 -1.86
N ALA A 398 -9.77 -0.54 -3.10
CA ALA A 398 -8.80 -1.40 -3.76
C ALA A 398 -7.64 -0.54 -4.29
N TYR A 399 -6.40 -0.93 -4.00
CA TYR A 399 -5.20 -0.28 -4.45
C TYR A 399 -4.30 -1.29 -5.15
N LEU A 400 -4.31 -1.24 -6.48
CA LEU A 400 -3.53 -2.10 -7.34
C LEU A 400 -2.26 -1.36 -7.74
N TYR A 401 -1.09 -2.01 -7.71
CA TYR A 401 0.15 -1.35 -8.08
C TYR A 401 1.22 -2.31 -8.61
N GLY A 402 2.22 -1.72 -9.27
CA GLY A 402 3.37 -2.44 -9.82
C GLY A 402 4.53 -1.51 -10.15
N TYR A 403 5.70 -2.12 -10.38
CA TYR A 403 6.92 -1.42 -10.74
C TYR A 403 7.38 -1.88 -12.13
N LEU A 404 7.37 -0.96 -13.10
CA LEU A 404 7.60 -1.31 -14.51
C LEU A 404 9.02 -1.83 -14.74
N GLY A 405 9.13 -2.85 -15.60
CA GLY A 405 10.40 -3.48 -15.96
C GLY A 405 10.88 -4.56 -14.98
N ASN A 406 10.12 -4.85 -13.92
CA ASN A 406 10.38 -5.97 -13.02
C ASN A 406 9.61 -7.22 -13.46
N GLU A 407 10.13 -8.39 -13.09
CA GLU A 407 9.39 -9.64 -13.23
C GLU A 407 8.19 -9.63 -12.28
N THR A 408 7.08 -10.19 -12.76
CA THR A 408 5.76 -10.15 -12.09
C THR A 408 5.39 -11.49 -11.45
N ASP A 409 6.27 -12.49 -11.48
CA ASP A 409 6.05 -13.75 -10.81
C ASP A 409 6.13 -13.59 -9.28
N THR A 410 5.42 -14.47 -8.57
CA THR A 410 5.23 -14.39 -7.12
C THR A 410 6.56 -14.40 -6.35
N GLU A 411 7.53 -15.22 -6.76
CA GLU A 411 8.79 -15.37 -6.02
C GLU A 411 9.68 -14.14 -6.20
N THR A 412 9.83 -13.67 -7.45
CA THR A 412 10.65 -12.47 -7.72
C THR A 412 10.03 -11.24 -7.07
N TYR A 413 8.70 -11.10 -7.15
CA TYR A 413 8.03 -9.96 -6.54
C TYR A 413 8.07 -10.01 -4.99
N ALA A 414 7.99 -11.20 -4.39
CA ALA A 414 8.17 -11.37 -2.94
C ALA A 414 9.54 -10.83 -2.47
N ARG A 415 10.61 -11.10 -3.22
CA ARG A 415 11.95 -10.55 -2.93
C ARG A 415 11.99 -9.03 -3.07
N LEU A 416 11.30 -8.47 -4.07
CA LEU A 416 11.18 -7.02 -4.26
C LEU A 416 10.52 -6.36 -3.05
N LEU A 417 9.50 -6.99 -2.46
CA LEU A 417 8.85 -6.52 -1.24
C LEU A 417 9.75 -6.61 -0.02
N ASP A 418 10.61 -7.63 0.08
CA ASP A 418 11.59 -7.71 1.15
C ASP A 418 12.63 -6.59 1.06
N VAL A 419 12.97 -6.13 -0.15
CA VAL A 419 13.81 -4.94 -0.37
C VAL A 419 13.10 -3.66 0.08
N ILE A 420 11.80 -3.52 -0.25
CA ILE A 420 10.96 -2.41 0.25
C ILE A 420 10.90 -2.44 1.78
N ALA A 421 10.68 -3.61 2.37
CA ALA A 421 10.59 -3.82 3.81
C ALA A 421 11.89 -3.48 4.56
N LYS A 422 13.04 -3.52 3.87
CA LYS A 422 14.34 -3.08 4.40
C LYS A 422 14.58 -1.57 4.28
N GLY A 423 13.67 -0.84 3.63
CA GLY A 423 13.79 0.60 3.37
C GLY A 423 14.75 0.95 2.24
N GLU A 424 15.21 -0.04 1.46
CA GLU A 424 16.21 0.14 0.42
C GLU A 424 15.62 0.58 -0.93
N SER A 425 14.30 0.61 -1.06
CA SER A 425 13.63 0.85 -2.34
C SER A 425 13.91 2.22 -2.94
N ARG A 426 14.20 3.23 -2.12
CA ARG A 426 14.43 4.60 -2.58
C ARG A 426 15.65 4.75 -3.48
N HIS A 427 16.67 3.91 -3.30
CA HIS A 427 17.96 4.07 -3.99
C HIS A 427 18.16 3.08 -5.15
N ARG A 428 17.13 2.31 -5.51
CA ARG A 428 17.24 1.24 -6.49
C ARG A 428 16.39 1.52 -7.71
N ALA A 429 17.02 1.34 -8.88
CA ALA A 429 16.39 1.62 -10.17
C ALA A 429 15.11 0.80 -10.41
N GLU A 430 15.02 -0.37 -9.79
CA GLU A 430 13.85 -1.26 -9.86
C GLU A 430 12.55 -0.64 -9.32
N PHE A 431 12.61 0.45 -8.53
CA PHE A 431 11.42 1.15 -8.00
C PHE A 431 11.15 2.50 -8.64
N ASP A 432 11.96 2.92 -9.62
CA ASP A 432 11.91 4.25 -10.22
C ASP A 432 10.59 4.47 -10.98
N ASN A 433 10.14 3.45 -11.71
CA ASN A 433 8.95 3.47 -12.54
C ASN A 433 7.81 2.77 -11.81
N PHE A 434 6.75 3.51 -11.51
CA PHE A 434 5.67 3.03 -10.66
C PHE A 434 4.32 3.33 -11.29
N ILE A 435 3.43 2.34 -11.29
CA ILE A 435 2.05 2.49 -11.73
C ILE A 435 1.11 2.06 -10.61
N TYR A 436 -0.03 2.72 -10.52
CA TYR A 436 -1.08 2.29 -9.61
C TYR A 436 -2.48 2.63 -10.12
N THR A 437 -3.45 1.87 -9.60
CA THR A 437 -4.88 2.13 -9.71
C THR A 437 -5.48 2.08 -8.31
N ARG A 438 -6.10 3.17 -7.88
CA ARG A 438 -6.86 3.24 -6.64
C ARG A 438 -8.34 3.34 -6.97
N ALA A 439 -9.13 2.41 -6.46
CA ALA A 439 -10.58 2.48 -6.48
C ALA A 439 -11.11 2.65 -5.06
N LEU A 440 -12.06 3.57 -4.90
CA LEU A 440 -12.88 3.75 -3.70
C LEU A 440 -14.32 3.45 -4.08
N VAL A 441 -14.93 2.51 -3.35
CA VAL A 441 -16.31 2.08 -3.53
C VAL A 441 -17.11 2.55 -2.32
N GLU A 442 -18.11 3.39 -2.60
CA GLU A 442 -19.08 3.86 -1.63
C GLU A 442 -20.40 3.14 -1.92
N PHE A 443 -20.88 2.38 -0.94
CA PHE A 443 -22.15 1.66 -1.02
C PHE A 443 -23.32 2.58 -0.66
N ASP A 444 -24.47 2.38 -1.32
CA ASP A 444 -25.69 3.17 -1.11
C ASP A 444 -26.46 2.81 0.18
#